data_AF-A0A0C1F151-F1
#
_entry.id   AF-A0A0C1F151-F1
#
_cell.length_a   1.000
_cell.length_b   1.000
_cell.length_c   1.000
_cell.angle_alpha   90.00
_cell.angle_beta   90.00
_cell.angle_gamma   90.00
#
_symmetry.space_group_name_H-M   'P 1'
#
loop_
_entity.id
_entity.type
_entity.pdbx_description
1 polymer ?
#
loop_
_entity_poly.entity_id
_entity_poly.type
_entity_poly.pdbx_seq_one_letter_code
_entity_poly.pdbx_strand_id
1 'polypeptide(L)'
;MDVYYKAGKEKSVVYEDAQDGYDYKKGRYSFLSFQTTGKEKELIIQVHKEGKYDTNYSKYKINLIGLPFKVKKIEIDNEKVLFDKKTFENSNYLIVDKEFTELHIIGE
;
A
#
# COMPACT_ATOMS: atom_id res chain seq x y z
N MET A 1 -3.24 4.05 -5.89
CA MET A 1 -2.53 2.77 -6.09
C MET A 1 -3.57 1.68 -6.21
N ASP A 2 -3.51 0.89 -7.29
CA ASP A 2 -4.41 -0.24 -7.49
C ASP A 2 -3.69 -1.53 -7.09
N VAL A 3 -4.32 -2.31 -6.22
CA VAL A 3 -3.77 -3.56 -5.69
C VAL A 3 -4.70 -4.69 -6.12
N TYR A 4 -4.23 -5.49 -7.05
CA TYR A 4 -4.92 -6.67 -7.53
C TYR A 4 -4.54 -7.86 -6.66
N TYR A 5 -5.55 -8.53 -6.08
CA TYR A 5 -5.31 -9.72 -5.29
C TYR A 5 -4.68 -10.82 -6.15
N LYS A 6 -3.66 -11.46 -5.60
CA LYS A 6 -3.02 -12.67 -6.12
C LYS A 6 -2.73 -13.60 -4.96
N ALA A 7 -3.06 -14.87 -5.11
CA ALA A 7 -2.60 -15.88 -4.17
C ALA A 7 -1.07 -16.06 -4.30
N GLY A 8 -0.33 -15.90 -3.21
CA GLY A 8 1.13 -15.93 -3.19
C GLY A 8 1.75 -14.55 -3.03
N LYS A 9 3.01 -14.40 -3.48
CA LYS A 9 3.80 -13.18 -3.32
C LYS A 9 3.96 -12.45 -4.65
N GLU A 10 3.97 -11.12 -4.58
CA GLU A 10 4.25 -10.21 -5.69
C GLU A 10 5.14 -9.07 -5.21
N LYS A 11 6.01 -8.57 -6.09
CA LYS A 11 6.86 -7.42 -5.81
C LYS A 11 6.67 -6.36 -6.88
N SER A 12 6.50 -5.12 -6.46
CA SER A 12 6.45 -3.97 -7.37
C SER A 12 7.29 -2.82 -6.83
N VAL A 13 7.70 -1.93 -7.72
CA VAL A 13 8.51 -0.77 -7.35
C VAL A 13 7.92 0.48 -7.99
N VAL A 14 7.99 1.59 -7.27
CA VAL A 14 7.70 2.94 -7.77
C VAL A 14 8.96 3.77 -7.59
N TYR A 15 9.38 4.45 -8.66
CA TYR A 15 10.51 5.36 -8.64
C TYR A 15 10.03 6.74 -9.11
N GLU A 16 10.31 7.75 -8.30
CA GLU A 16 9.97 9.16 -8.56
C GLU A 16 11.20 10.03 -8.34
N ASP A 17 11.44 10.98 -9.24
CA ASP A 17 12.45 12.03 -9.09
C ASP A 17 11.94 13.38 -9.60
N ALA A 18 12.77 14.41 -9.55
CA ALA A 18 12.40 15.76 -9.95
C ALA A 18 12.16 15.94 -11.46
N GLN A 19 12.30 14.89 -12.28
CA GLN A 19 12.14 14.85 -13.74
C GLN A 19 13.06 15.76 -14.57
N ASP A 20 13.61 16.85 -13.99
CA ASP A 20 14.56 17.77 -14.62
C ASP A 20 15.84 17.91 -13.78
N GLY A 21 17.00 17.78 -14.44
CA GLY A 21 18.33 17.85 -13.84
C GLY A 21 18.99 16.51 -13.46
N TYR A 22 20.28 16.57 -13.08
CA TYR A 22 21.10 15.41 -12.68
C TYR A 22 21.00 15.05 -11.18
N ASP A 23 19.95 15.52 -10.50
CA ASP A 23 19.85 15.48 -9.04
C ASP A 23 19.60 14.07 -8.46
N TYR A 24 19.11 13.12 -9.27
CA TYR A 24 19.05 11.70 -8.89
C TYR A 24 20.44 11.14 -8.49
N LYS A 25 21.52 11.64 -9.12
CA LYS A 25 22.91 11.26 -8.77
C LYS A 25 23.33 11.70 -7.37
N LYS A 26 22.57 12.60 -6.73
CA LYS A 26 22.80 13.11 -5.37
C LYS A 26 21.84 12.51 -4.33
N GLY A 27 21.12 11.43 -4.67
CA GLY A 27 20.18 10.76 -3.76
C GLY A 27 18.83 11.45 -3.60
N ARG A 28 18.51 12.40 -4.49
CA ARG A 28 17.20 13.09 -4.55
C ARG A 28 16.23 12.32 -5.44
N TYR A 29 15.94 11.09 -5.04
CA TYR A 29 14.90 10.24 -5.61
C TYR A 29 14.02 9.71 -4.48
N SER A 30 12.85 9.17 -4.84
CA SER A 30 11.96 8.38 -4.00
C SER A 30 11.85 7.01 -4.65
N PHE A 31 12.25 5.97 -3.92
CA PHE A 31 12.14 4.59 -4.37
C PHE A 31 11.32 3.81 -3.35
N LEU A 32 10.14 3.37 -3.78
CA LEU A 32 9.22 2.59 -2.97
C LEU A 32 9.21 1.16 -3.49
N SER A 33 9.57 0.21 -2.64
CA SER A 33 9.42 -1.22 -2.92
C SER A 33 8.23 -1.77 -2.16
N PHE A 34 7.28 -2.35 -2.89
CA PHE A 34 6.10 -2.99 -2.34
C PHE A 34 6.26 -4.51 -2.41
N GLN A 35 5.95 -5.19 -1.32
CA GLN A 35 5.78 -6.63 -1.29
C GLN A 35 4.34 -6.95 -0.90
N THR A 36 3.60 -7.56 -1.81
CA THR A 36 2.22 -8.00 -1.57
C THR A 36 2.20 -9.50 -1.37
N THR A 37 1.55 -9.97 -0.31
CA THR A 37 1.34 -11.39 -0.01
C THR A 37 -0.15 -11.66 0.17
N GLY A 38 -0.76 -12.34 -0.78
CA GLY A 38 -2.13 -12.84 -0.68
C GLY A 38 -2.17 -14.27 -0.16
N LYS A 39 -3.01 -14.53 0.83
CA LYS A 39 -3.38 -15.86 1.32
C LYS A 39 -4.89 -16.05 1.16
N GLU A 40 -5.39 -17.23 1.51
CA GLU A 40 -6.82 -17.57 1.40
C GLU A 40 -7.74 -16.52 2.06
N LYS A 41 -7.35 -15.99 3.23
CA LYS A 41 -8.14 -15.02 4.01
C LYS A 41 -7.33 -13.80 4.45
N GLU A 42 -6.20 -13.54 3.81
CA GLU A 42 -5.35 -12.41 4.18
C GLU A 42 -4.77 -11.74 2.94
N LEU A 43 -4.59 -10.42 3.04
CA LEU A 43 -3.75 -9.65 2.13
C LEU A 43 -2.81 -8.80 2.98
N ILE A 44 -1.51 -8.94 2.75
CA ILE A 44 -0.46 -8.19 3.43
C ILE A 44 0.27 -7.36 2.39
N ILE A 45 0.44 -6.06 2.63
CA ILE A 45 1.21 -5.15 1.79
C ILE A 45 2.28 -4.51 2.66
N GLN A 46 3.53 -4.75 2.32
CA GLN A 46 4.69 -4.18 3.01
C GLN A 46 5.37 -3.18 2.09
N VAL A 47 5.80 -2.04 2.64
CA VAL A 47 6.45 -0.96 1.90
C VAL A 47 7.81 -0.68 2.50
N HIS A 48 8.84 -0.64 1.64
CA HIS A 48 10.16 -0.14 1.98
C HIS A 48 10.43 1.13 1.17
N LYS A 49 10.92 2.18 1.84
CA LYS A 49 11.21 3.47 1.20
C LYS A 49 12.69 3.77 1.24
N GLU A 50 13.22 4.24 0.11
CA GLU A 50 14.59 4.70 -0.02
C GLU A 50 14.66 6.05 -0.75
N GLY A 51 15.72 6.80 -0.48
CA GLY A 51 15.95 8.12 -1.06
C GLY A 51 15.45 9.26 -0.17
N LYS A 52 15.67 10.49 -0.62
CA LYS A 52 15.43 11.73 0.16
C LYS A 52 14.48 12.71 -0.52
N TYR A 53 13.84 12.27 -1.61
CA TYR A 53 12.85 13.11 -2.28
C TYR A 53 11.53 13.05 -1.53
N ASP A 54 11.04 14.22 -1.10
CA ASP A 54 9.74 14.31 -0.45
C ASP A 54 8.66 14.55 -1.51
N THR A 55 7.67 13.67 -1.54
CA THR A 55 6.55 13.76 -2.48
C THR A 55 5.49 14.73 -1.95
N ASN A 56 4.80 15.43 -2.86
CA ASN A 56 3.79 16.45 -2.52
C ASN A 56 2.47 15.91 -1.93
N TYR A 57 2.40 14.61 -1.62
CA TYR A 57 1.23 13.97 -1.03
C TYR A 57 1.57 13.41 0.35
N SER A 58 0.57 13.27 1.21
CA SER A 58 0.71 12.71 2.56
C SER A 58 -0.04 11.40 2.78
N LYS A 59 -0.86 10.97 1.81
CA LYS A 59 -1.69 9.76 1.92
C LYS A 59 -1.77 9.03 0.60
N TYR A 60 -1.90 7.70 0.68
CA TYR A 60 -2.23 6.86 -0.45
C TYR A 60 -3.71 6.50 -0.44
N LYS A 61 -4.35 6.62 -1.60
CA LYS A 61 -5.60 5.91 -1.89
C LYS A 61 -5.23 4.53 -2.44
N ILE A 62 -5.57 3.48 -1.70
CA ILE A 62 -5.32 2.07 -2.06
C ILE A 62 -6.64 1.46 -2.51
N ASN A 63 -6.79 1.20 -3.80
CA ASN A 63 -7.95 0.49 -4.35
C ASN A 63 -7.65 -1.01 -4.33
N LEU A 64 -8.53 -1.80 -3.73
CA LEU A 64 -8.39 -3.24 -3.56
C LEU A 64 -9.27 -3.95 -4.56
N ILE A 65 -8.69 -4.78 -5.41
CA ILE A 65 -9.37 -5.39 -6.55
C ILE A 65 -9.27 -6.91 -6.44
N GLY A 66 -10.43 -7.58 -6.44
CA GLY A 66 -10.50 -9.04 -6.52
C GLY A 66 -10.20 -9.81 -5.23
N LEU A 67 -10.38 -9.20 -4.05
CA LEU A 67 -10.27 -9.92 -2.78
C LEU A 67 -11.24 -11.12 -2.76
N PRO A 68 -10.77 -12.36 -2.46
CA PRO A 68 -11.62 -13.55 -2.47
C PRO A 68 -12.36 -13.76 -1.14
N PHE A 69 -12.29 -12.79 -0.22
CA PHE A 69 -12.87 -12.87 1.13
C PHE A 69 -13.51 -11.53 1.53
N LYS A 70 -14.44 -11.59 2.49
CA LYS A 70 -15.01 -10.40 3.12
C LYS A 70 -14.09 -9.90 4.21
N VAL A 71 -13.81 -8.60 4.25
CA VAL A 71 -12.89 -8.02 5.24
C VAL A 71 -13.50 -8.00 6.63
N LYS A 72 -12.77 -8.57 7.59
CA LYS A 72 -13.12 -8.64 9.01
C LYS A 72 -12.35 -7.63 9.85
N LYS A 73 -11.06 -7.46 9.53
CA LYS A 73 -10.12 -6.64 10.30
C LYS A 73 -9.12 -6.00 9.34
N ILE A 74 -8.73 -4.77 9.65
CA ILE A 74 -7.67 -4.04 8.98
C ILE A 74 -6.69 -3.58 10.05
N GLU A 75 -5.41 -3.79 9.79
CA GLU A 75 -4.31 -3.34 10.63
C GLU A 75 -3.34 -2.51 9.77
N ILE A 76 -2.90 -1.39 10.32
CA ILE A 76 -1.86 -0.55 9.73
C ILE A 76 -0.74 -0.48 10.76
N ASP A 77 0.46 -0.90 10.36
CA ASP A 77 1.63 -0.99 11.26
C ASP A 77 1.33 -1.76 12.57
N ASN A 78 0.59 -2.86 12.45
CA ASN A 78 0.09 -3.72 13.55
C ASN A 78 -0.96 -3.07 14.48
N GLU A 79 -1.41 -1.85 14.19
CA GLU A 79 -2.50 -1.22 14.92
C GLU A 79 -3.84 -1.46 14.22
N LYS A 80 -4.82 -1.94 14.98
CA LYS A 80 -6.18 -2.18 14.46
C LYS A 80 -6.85 -0.85 14.13
N VAL A 81 -7.29 -0.71 12.89
CA VAL A 81 -8.05 0.46 12.45
C VAL A 81 -9.55 0.16 12.43
N LEU A 82 -10.34 1.10 12.92
CA LEU A 82 -11.80 1.05 12.82
C LEU A 82 -12.22 1.48 11.41
N PHE A 83 -13.10 0.70 10.79
CA PHE A 83 -13.68 1.01 9.49
C PHE A 83 -15.15 0.59 9.46
N ASP A 84 -15.97 1.30 8.69
CA ASP A 84 -17.34 0.87 8.43
C ASP A 84 -17.33 -0.19 7.33
N LYS A 85 -17.72 -1.43 7.69
CA LYS A 85 -17.68 -2.59 6.79
C LYS A 85 -18.54 -2.37 5.54
N LYS A 86 -19.73 -1.78 5.68
CA LYS A 86 -20.65 -1.56 4.54
C LYS A 86 -20.08 -0.54 3.55
N THR A 87 -19.57 0.57 4.04
CA THR A 87 -18.98 1.62 3.22
C THR A 87 -17.73 1.10 2.51
N PHE A 88 -16.91 0.33 3.22
CA PHE A 88 -15.72 -0.28 2.65
C PHE A 88 -16.03 -1.32 1.56
N GLU A 89 -17.01 -2.20 1.75
CA GLU A 89 -17.43 -3.17 0.73
C GLU A 89 -17.98 -2.50 -0.55
N ASN A 90 -18.59 -1.32 -0.42
CA ASN A 90 -19.09 -0.54 -1.55
C ASN A 90 -17.97 0.22 -2.28
N SER A 91 -17.00 0.76 -1.53
CA SER A 91 -15.96 1.63 -2.07
C SER A 91 -14.71 0.88 -2.54
N ASN A 92 -14.41 -0.25 -1.89
CA ASN A 92 -13.22 -1.09 -2.10
C ASN A 92 -11.90 -0.31 -2.10
N TYR A 93 -11.80 0.77 -1.31
CA TYR A 93 -10.55 1.50 -1.12
C TYR A 93 -10.30 1.91 0.33
N LEU A 94 -9.03 2.12 0.64
CA LEU A 94 -8.56 2.70 1.89
C LEU A 94 -7.77 3.98 1.62
N ILE A 95 -7.81 4.89 2.58
CA ILE A 95 -6.88 6.02 2.64
C ILE A 95 -5.92 5.73 3.78
N VAL A 96 -4.64 5.58 3.45
CA VAL A 96 -3.58 5.23 4.40
C VAL A 96 -2.54 6.34 4.41
N ASP A 97 -1.96 6.62 5.57
CA ASP A 97 -0.86 7.58 5.69
C ASP A 97 0.31 7.15 4.79
N LYS A 98 1.01 8.09 4.16
CA LYS A 98 2.11 7.72 3.27
C LYS A 98 3.24 7.02 4.02
N GLU A 99 3.40 7.24 5.32
CA GLU A 99 4.47 6.70 6.18
C GLU A 99 4.23 5.28 6.69
N PHE A 100 3.11 4.65 6.32
CA PHE A 100 2.87 3.25 6.69
C PHE A 100 3.95 2.32 6.14
N THR A 101 4.27 1.29 6.91
CA THR A 101 5.22 0.23 6.54
C THR A 101 4.53 -1.09 6.24
N GLU A 102 3.38 -1.33 6.87
CA GLU A 102 2.57 -2.52 6.65
C GLU A 102 1.07 -2.22 6.68
N LEU A 103 0.35 -2.78 5.72
CA LEU A 103 -1.11 -2.89 5.71
C LEU A 103 -1.48 -4.37 5.70
N HIS A 104 -2.21 -4.81 6.72
CA HIS A 104 -2.69 -6.19 6.83
C HIS A 104 -4.22 -6.21 6.86
N ILE A 105 -4.80 -6.89 5.88
CA ILE A 105 -6.24 -7.07 5.73
C ILE A 105 -6.56 -8.53 5.99
N ILE A 106 -7.45 -8.79 6.93
CA ILE A 106 -7.83 -10.14 7.37
C ILE A 106 -9.32 -10.35 7.08
N GLY A 107 -9.64 -11.48 6.45
CA GLY A 107 -10.98 -11.88 6.05
C GLY A 107 -11.70 -12.81 7.02
N GLU A 108 -12.98 -13.05 6.72
CA GLU A 108 -13.83 -14.08 7.37
C GLU A 108 -13.63 -15.49 6.79
#